data_AF-A0A3M1L6N5-F1
#
_entry.id   AF-A0A3M1L6N5-F1
#
_cell.length_a   1.000
_cell.length_b   1.000
_cell.length_c   1.000
_cell.angle_alpha   90.00
_cell.angle_beta   90.00
_cell.angle_gamma   90.00
#
_symmetry.space_group_name_H-M   'P 1'
#
loop_
_entity.id
_entity.type
_entity.pdbx_description
1 polymer ?
#
loop_
_entity_poly.entity_id
_entity_poly.type
_entity_poly.pdbx_seq_one_letter_code
_entity_poly.pdbx_strand_id
1 'polypeptide(L)'
;MRPLISICLHLFPRVSTPSPIPHPSPNPYFHLFLCLSHRTPIVTPPHPSPKIELVRTSLRYGLFAGAAIVVVNALLWWLDPLWLVRYAAYAGWVLYVGFMYALLRRERRAYPERMSLGAAFRLAWPVFVVGSLFEAVCNHLMLQDPAVQECVRTIALEGARARGQEELVGRIMGMDFGEFHLGSALLQYFQRLLIPGAIFALVVALVGSRR
;
A
#
# COMPACT_ATOMS: atom_id res chain seq x y z
N MET A 1 -6.96 -16.83 22.56
CA MET A 1 -5.84 -17.55 21.90
C MET A 1 -6.05 -19.06 22.02
N ARG A 2 -6.46 -19.70 20.92
CA ARG A 2 -6.41 -21.13 20.55
C ARG A 2 -7.27 -21.33 19.27
N PRO A 3 -7.00 -22.32 18.42
CA PRO A 3 -6.29 -22.06 17.17
C PRO A 3 -7.07 -22.39 15.88
N LEU A 4 -6.78 -21.59 14.84
CA LEU A 4 -6.94 -21.90 13.42
C LEU A 4 -5.87 -22.94 13.03
N ILE A 5 -6.17 -24.24 13.04
CA ILE A 5 -5.55 -25.32 12.24
C ILE A 5 -6.52 -26.51 12.34
N SER A 6 -7.54 -26.57 11.48
CA SER A 6 -8.37 -27.79 11.33
C SER A 6 -9.26 -27.78 10.08
N ILE A 7 -8.78 -27.24 8.94
CA ILE A 7 -9.51 -27.32 7.64
C ILE A 7 -8.54 -27.61 6.48
N CYS A 8 -7.60 -28.54 6.66
CA CYS A 8 -6.72 -29.00 5.56
C CYS A 8 -6.62 -30.52 5.40
N LEU A 9 -7.43 -31.33 6.09
CA LEU A 9 -7.25 -32.80 6.13
C LEU A 9 -8.39 -33.64 5.52
N HIS A 10 -9.35 -33.04 4.81
CA HIS A 10 -10.50 -33.77 4.26
C HIS A 10 -10.55 -33.95 2.73
N LEU A 11 -9.45 -33.72 1.99
CA LEU A 11 -9.48 -33.80 0.52
C LEU A 11 -8.56 -34.84 -0.14
N PHE A 12 -8.06 -35.84 0.58
CA PHE A 12 -7.33 -36.94 -0.06
C PHE A 12 -7.84 -38.32 0.42
N PRO A 13 -8.64 -39.04 -0.39
CA PRO A 13 -8.83 -40.46 -0.18
C PRO A 13 -7.60 -41.24 -0.66
N ARG A 14 -7.29 -42.29 0.11
CA ARG A 14 -6.19 -43.25 -0.02
C ARG A 14 -6.08 -43.86 -1.43
N VAL A 15 -4.84 -43.97 -1.89
CA VAL A 15 -4.43 -44.85 -3.00
C VAL A 15 -4.31 -46.28 -2.48
N SER A 16 -5.00 -47.22 -3.14
CA SER A 16 -4.76 -48.66 -3.04
C SER A 16 -4.35 -49.22 -4.41
N THR A 17 -3.31 -50.05 -4.40
CA THR A 17 -2.57 -50.62 -5.55
C THR A 17 -3.31 -51.86 -6.16
N PRO A 18 -2.79 -52.59 -7.17
CA PRO A 18 -3.36 -52.62 -8.52
C PRO A 18 -3.91 -54.02 -8.91
N SER A 19 -4.74 -54.08 -9.96
CA SER A 19 -5.07 -55.33 -10.67
C SER A 19 -5.36 -55.07 -12.15
N PRO A 20 -5.22 -56.09 -13.02
CA PRO A 20 -4.60 -55.95 -14.34
C PRO A 20 -5.52 -55.45 -15.45
N ILE A 21 -4.87 -54.80 -16.42
CA ILE A 21 -5.41 -54.09 -17.58
C ILE A 21 -6.07 -55.06 -18.58
N PRO A 22 -7.30 -54.81 -19.04
CA PRO A 22 -7.72 -55.18 -20.39
C PRO A 22 -7.40 -54.02 -21.34
N HIS A 23 -6.68 -54.31 -22.43
CA HIS A 23 -6.34 -53.34 -23.47
C HIS A 23 -7.59 -52.66 -24.03
N PRO A 24 -7.73 -51.32 -23.97
CA PRO A 24 -8.70 -50.61 -24.77
C PRO A 24 -8.10 -50.28 -26.14
N SER A 25 -8.92 -50.51 -27.17
CA SER A 25 -8.75 -50.07 -28.56
C SER A 25 -8.22 -48.64 -28.69
N PRO A 26 -7.43 -48.31 -29.73
CA PRO A 26 -6.82 -46.99 -29.90
C PRO A 26 -7.88 -45.90 -29.94
N ASN A 27 -7.88 -45.07 -28.89
CA ASN A 27 -8.76 -43.94 -28.75
C ASN A 27 -8.35 -42.86 -29.78
N PRO A 28 -9.23 -42.44 -30.71
CA PRO A 28 -8.91 -41.44 -31.73
C PRO A 28 -8.56 -40.06 -31.15
N TYR A 29 -8.87 -39.81 -29.87
CA TYR A 29 -8.46 -38.58 -29.17
C TYR A 29 -6.97 -38.54 -28.80
N PHE A 30 -6.25 -39.67 -28.83
CA PHE A 30 -4.81 -39.70 -28.49
C PHE A 30 -3.94 -39.05 -29.59
N HIS A 31 -4.37 -39.15 -30.86
CA HIS A 31 -3.71 -38.46 -31.97
C HIS A 31 -3.91 -36.94 -31.94
N LEU A 32 -5.03 -36.47 -31.39
CA LEU A 32 -5.29 -35.04 -31.23
C LEU A 32 -4.39 -34.43 -30.14
N PHE A 33 -4.06 -35.20 -29.10
CA PHE A 33 -3.11 -34.79 -28.06
C PHE A 33 -1.66 -34.76 -28.57
N LEU A 34 -1.27 -35.70 -29.44
CA LEU A 34 0.05 -35.70 -30.06
C LEU A 34 0.22 -34.61 -31.12
N CYS A 35 -0.80 -34.31 -31.93
CA CYS A 35 -0.77 -33.19 -32.87
C CYS A 35 -0.72 -31.82 -32.17
N LEU A 36 -1.32 -31.68 -30.98
CA LEU A 36 -1.20 -30.47 -30.15
C LEU A 36 0.11 -30.41 -29.34
N SER A 37 0.86 -31.52 -29.27
CA SER A 37 2.18 -31.57 -28.61
C SER A 37 3.33 -31.10 -29.51
N HIS A 38 3.06 -30.83 -30.79
CA HIS A 38 4.01 -30.18 -31.66
C HIS A 38 4.15 -28.72 -31.22
N ARG A 39 5.15 -28.51 -30.37
CA ARG A 39 5.68 -27.23 -29.89
C ARG A 39 5.43 -26.11 -30.90
N THR A 40 4.32 -25.40 -30.74
CA THR A 40 4.41 -23.96 -30.92
C THR A 40 5.40 -23.53 -29.85
N PRO A 41 6.53 -22.87 -30.20
CA PRO A 41 7.26 -22.17 -29.18
C PRO A 41 6.22 -21.30 -28.49
N ILE A 42 5.99 -21.52 -27.19
CA ILE A 42 5.31 -20.53 -26.37
C ILE A 42 6.18 -19.29 -26.58
N VAL A 43 5.72 -18.41 -27.46
CA VAL A 43 6.22 -17.05 -27.54
C VAL A 43 5.87 -16.52 -26.17
N THR A 44 6.82 -16.61 -25.25
CA THR A 44 6.74 -15.95 -23.96
C THR A 44 6.26 -14.55 -24.27
N PRO A 45 5.17 -14.06 -23.64
CA PRO A 45 4.69 -12.72 -23.91
C PRO A 45 5.91 -11.80 -23.80
N PRO A 46 6.11 -10.88 -24.77
CA PRO A 46 7.30 -10.05 -24.80
C PRO A 46 7.52 -9.49 -23.41
N HIS A 47 8.75 -9.59 -22.90
CA HIS A 47 9.13 -9.01 -21.61
C HIS A 47 8.45 -7.64 -21.51
N PRO A 48 7.66 -7.38 -20.45
CA PRO A 48 6.94 -6.12 -20.34
C PRO A 48 7.95 -5.00 -20.57
N SER A 49 7.60 -4.04 -21.42
CA SER A 49 8.53 -2.95 -21.73
C SER A 49 9.09 -2.38 -20.42
N PRO A 50 10.38 -2.01 -20.34
CA PRO A 50 11.03 -1.67 -19.08
C PRO A 50 10.27 -0.58 -18.29
N LYS A 51 9.51 0.28 -18.99
CA LYS A 51 8.61 1.28 -18.39
C LYS A 51 7.43 0.66 -17.63
N ILE A 52 6.80 -0.39 -18.15
CA ILE A 52 5.64 -1.06 -17.53
C ILE A 52 6.07 -1.81 -16.26
N GLU A 53 7.25 -2.43 -16.27
CA GLU A 53 7.78 -3.15 -15.11
C GLU A 53 8.13 -2.19 -13.96
N LEU A 54 8.72 -1.03 -14.27
CA LEU A 54 9.02 0.02 -13.30
C LEU A 54 7.75 0.55 -12.63
N VAL A 55 6.71 0.87 -13.41
CA VAL A 55 5.42 1.33 -12.87
C VAL A 55 4.79 0.27 -11.98
N ARG A 56 4.75 -0.99 -12.43
CA ARG A 56 4.22 -2.11 -11.62
C ARG A 56 4.96 -2.24 -10.29
N THR A 57 6.28 -2.07 -10.29
CA THR A 57 7.10 -2.20 -9.09
C THR A 57 6.84 -1.04 -8.13
N SER A 58 6.80 0.20 -8.62
CA SER A 58 6.41 1.36 -7.80
C SER A 58 5.02 1.21 -7.17
N LEU A 59 4.04 0.72 -7.93
CA LEU A 59 2.69 0.47 -7.40
C LEU A 59 2.69 -0.60 -6.31
N ARG A 60 3.46 -1.69 -6.45
CA ARG A 60 3.60 -2.72 -5.42
C ARG A 60 4.18 -2.17 -4.12
N TYR A 61 5.25 -1.37 -4.20
CA TYR A 61 5.82 -0.71 -3.02
C TYR A 61 4.85 0.28 -2.38
N GLY A 62 4.06 0.99 -3.19
CA GLY A 62 2.97 1.86 -2.70
C GLY A 62 1.88 1.08 -1.96
N LEU A 63 1.47 -0.07 -2.48
CA LEU A 63 0.51 -0.95 -1.81
C LEU A 63 1.04 -1.50 -0.49
N PHE A 64 2.31 -1.93 -0.44
CA PHE A 64 2.93 -2.37 0.81
C PHE A 64 3.06 -1.25 1.83
N ALA A 65 3.42 -0.04 1.39
CA ALA A 65 3.45 1.14 2.26
C ALA A 65 2.06 1.46 2.82
N GLY A 66 1.04 1.47 1.97
CA GLY A 66 -0.35 1.69 2.38
C GLY A 66 -0.85 0.64 3.38
N ALA A 67 -0.62 -0.64 3.10
CA ALA A 67 -0.98 -1.74 4.01
C ALA A 67 -0.25 -1.63 5.35
N ALA A 68 1.05 -1.33 5.35
CA ALA A 68 1.83 -1.14 6.57
C ALA A 68 1.28 0.03 7.41
N ILE A 69 0.89 1.12 6.77
CA ILE A 69 0.29 2.28 7.45
C ILE A 69 -1.07 1.95 8.05
N VAL A 70 -1.92 1.23 7.33
CA VAL A 70 -3.21 0.79 7.88
C VAL A 70 -3.00 -0.04 9.14
N VAL A 71 -2.06 -0.98 9.11
CA VAL A 71 -1.73 -1.81 10.28
C VAL A 71 -1.19 -0.96 11.43
N VAL A 72 -0.24 -0.07 11.17
CA VAL A 72 0.34 0.79 12.20
C VAL A 72 -0.70 1.73 12.81
N ASN A 73 -1.53 2.38 11.99
CA ASN A 73 -2.60 3.24 12.48
C ASN A 73 -3.62 2.44 13.30
N ALA A 74 -3.98 1.23 12.87
CA ALA A 74 -4.90 0.38 13.63
C ALA A 74 -4.30 -0.02 14.99
N LEU A 75 -3.00 -0.30 15.05
CA LEU A 75 -2.30 -0.58 16.30
C LEU A 75 -2.23 0.65 17.22
N LEU A 76 -1.94 1.84 16.67
CA LEU A 76 -1.92 3.08 17.45
C LEU A 76 -3.30 3.38 18.02
N TRP A 77 -4.35 3.27 17.20
CA TRP A 77 -5.73 3.45 17.63
C TRP A 77 -6.13 2.44 18.73
N TRP A 78 -5.76 1.17 18.56
CA TRP A 78 -6.06 0.12 19.55
C TRP A 78 -5.35 0.33 20.90
N LEU A 79 -4.15 0.91 20.89
CA LEU A 79 -3.42 1.24 22.11
C LEU A 79 -4.03 2.44 22.84
N ASP A 80 -4.22 3.54 22.12
CA ASP A 80 -4.80 4.78 22.64
C ASP A 80 -5.17 5.70 21.46
N PRO A 81 -6.44 6.14 21.32
CA PRO A 81 -6.85 7.11 20.31
C PRO A 81 -5.99 8.38 20.27
N LEU A 82 -5.45 8.82 21.41
CA LEU A 82 -4.55 9.97 21.47
C LEU A 82 -3.23 9.71 20.75
N TRP A 83 -2.71 8.49 20.81
CA TRP A 83 -1.48 8.10 20.13
C TRP A 83 -1.66 8.10 18.62
N LEU A 84 -2.82 7.66 18.13
CA LEU A 84 -3.16 7.78 16.71
C LEU A 84 -3.06 9.24 16.27
N VAL A 85 -3.76 10.15 16.95
CA VAL A 85 -3.81 11.57 16.53
C VAL A 85 -2.42 12.24 16.61
N ARG A 86 -1.61 11.90 17.62
CA ARG A 86 -0.28 12.50 17.81
C ARG A 86 0.79 11.92 16.90
N TYR A 87 0.78 10.60 16.66
CA TYR A 87 1.91 9.90 16.07
C TYR A 87 1.66 9.29 14.69
N ALA A 88 0.40 9.11 14.26
CA ALA A 88 0.10 8.46 12.98
C ALA A 88 0.72 9.18 11.79
N ALA A 89 0.69 10.52 11.77
CA ALA A 89 1.32 11.29 10.71
C ALA A 89 2.83 11.03 10.62
N TYR A 90 3.54 11.04 11.75
CA TYR A 90 4.99 10.77 11.78
C TYR A 90 5.32 9.34 11.37
N ALA A 91 4.53 8.36 11.82
CA ALA A 91 4.67 6.97 11.42
C ALA A 91 4.46 6.79 9.90
N GLY A 92 3.44 7.43 9.34
CA GLY A 92 3.19 7.48 7.90
C GLY A 92 4.38 8.02 7.13
N TRP A 93 4.94 9.16 7.57
CA TRP A 93 6.14 9.75 6.96
C TRP A 93 7.33 8.79 6.92
N VAL A 94 7.65 8.15 8.05
CA VAL A 94 8.76 7.21 8.15
C VAL A 94 8.57 6.02 7.20
N LEU A 95 7.35 5.48 7.13
CA LEU A 95 7.03 4.37 6.24
C LEU A 95 7.15 4.76 4.76
N TYR A 96 6.58 5.92 4.36
CA TYR A 96 6.69 6.41 2.99
C TYR A 96 8.14 6.59 2.55
N VAL A 97 8.94 7.27 3.36
CA VAL A 97 10.36 7.49 3.08
C VAL A 97 11.10 6.16 3.01
N GLY A 98 10.83 5.24 3.94
CA GLY A 98 11.43 3.91 3.99
C GLY A 98 11.16 3.09 2.72
N PHE A 99 9.90 3.00 2.28
CA PHE A 99 9.53 2.24 1.09
C PHE A 99 10.03 2.89 -0.21
N MET A 100 9.97 4.23 -0.33
CA MET A 100 10.56 4.93 -1.47
C MET A 100 12.07 4.70 -1.54
N TYR A 101 12.77 4.85 -0.43
CA TYR A 101 14.21 4.64 -0.37
C TYR A 101 14.58 3.18 -0.68
N ALA A 102 13.83 2.21 -0.15
CA ALA A 102 14.03 0.79 -0.44
C ALA A 102 13.86 0.48 -1.93
N LEU A 103 12.85 1.05 -2.58
CA LEU A 103 12.64 0.93 -4.02
C LEU A 103 13.81 1.52 -4.81
N LEU A 104 14.20 2.77 -4.52
CA LEU A 104 15.32 3.41 -5.20
C LEU A 104 16.63 2.67 -5.01
N ARG A 105 16.90 2.17 -3.80
CA ARG A 105 18.10 1.39 -3.50
C ARG A 105 18.14 0.08 -4.29
N ARG A 106 16.98 -0.58 -4.46
CA ARG A 106 16.87 -1.80 -5.28
C ARG A 106 17.12 -1.50 -6.75
N GLU A 107 16.44 -0.51 -7.31
CA GLU A 107 16.58 -0.14 -8.73
C GLU A 107 17.99 0.34 -9.05
N ARG A 108 18.64 1.07 -8.13
CA ARG A 108 20.02 1.53 -8.33
C ARG A 108 21.03 0.38 -8.33
N ARG A 109 20.79 -0.67 -7.54
CA ARG A 109 21.64 -1.87 -7.55
C ARG A 109 21.48 -2.68 -8.83
N ALA A 110 20.27 -2.71 -9.39
CA ALA A 110 20.00 -3.39 -10.64
C ALA A 110 20.53 -2.61 -11.86
N TYR A 111 20.38 -1.28 -11.85
CA TYR A 111 20.70 -0.40 -12.98
C TYR A 111 21.40 0.89 -12.54
N PRO A 112 22.67 0.83 -12.11
CA PRO A 112 23.38 1.98 -11.54
C PRO A 112 23.52 3.16 -12.51
N GLU A 113 23.65 2.90 -13.80
CA GLU A 113 23.87 3.95 -14.82
C GLU A 113 22.60 4.69 -15.24
N ARG A 114 21.42 4.20 -14.84
CA ARG A 114 20.11 4.74 -15.28
C ARG A 114 19.45 5.64 -14.24
N MET A 115 20.04 5.77 -13.05
CA MET A 115 19.41 6.45 -11.92
C MET A 115 19.68 7.96 -11.95
N SER A 116 19.01 8.67 -12.86
CA SER A 116 18.91 10.13 -12.81
C SER A 116 17.89 10.59 -11.77
N LEU A 117 17.99 11.85 -11.31
CA LEU A 117 17.05 12.42 -10.36
C LEU A 117 15.59 12.35 -10.85
N GLY A 118 15.36 12.63 -12.14
CA GLY A 118 14.02 12.53 -12.74
C GLY A 118 13.50 11.09 -12.80
N ALA A 119 14.36 10.10 -13.03
CA ALA A 119 13.99 8.69 -12.98
C ALA A 119 13.65 8.25 -11.55
N ALA A 120 14.46 8.66 -10.57
CA ALA A 120 14.23 8.39 -9.16
C ALA A 120 12.92 9.02 -8.67
N PHE A 121 12.63 10.28 -9.04
CA PHE A 121 11.36 10.92 -8.69
C PHE A 121 10.15 10.18 -9.27
N ARG A 122 10.21 9.80 -10.56
CA ARG A 122 9.12 9.05 -11.22
C ARG A 122 8.86 7.67 -10.59
N LEU A 123 9.85 7.09 -9.92
CA LEU A 123 9.71 5.83 -9.20
C LEU A 123 9.18 6.01 -7.78
N ALA A 124 9.67 7.02 -7.07
CA ALA A 124 9.32 7.29 -5.68
C ALA A 124 7.93 7.91 -5.55
N TRP A 125 7.56 8.81 -6.46
CA TRP A 125 6.30 9.55 -6.40
C TRP A 125 5.06 8.64 -6.37
N PRO A 126 4.88 7.64 -7.26
CA PRO A 126 3.73 6.75 -7.20
C PRO A 126 3.63 5.94 -5.90
N VAL A 127 4.76 5.64 -5.23
CA VAL A 127 4.75 4.97 -3.92
C VAL A 127 4.05 5.86 -2.89
N PHE A 128 4.36 7.16 -2.89
CA PHE A 128 3.68 8.13 -2.03
C PHE A 128 2.20 8.21 -2.35
N VAL A 129 1.86 8.39 -3.63
CA VAL A 129 0.47 8.57 -4.10
C VAL A 129 -0.40 7.40 -3.64
N VAL A 130 0.02 6.16 -3.92
CA VAL A 130 -0.75 4.99 -3.54
C VAL A 130 -0.79 4.84 -2.03
N GLY A 131 0.34 4.95 -1.33
CA GLY A 131 0.37 4.77 0.11
C GLY A 131 -0.48 5.79 0.87
N SER A 132 -0.41 7.06 0.49
CA SER A 132 -1.18 8.16 1.11
C SER A 132 -2.67 8.09 0.81
N LEU A 133 -3.08 7.42 -0.27
CA LEU A 133 -4.50 7.15 -0.51
C LEU A 133 -5.05 6.16 0.54
N PHE A 134 -4.30 5.10 0.86
CA PHE A 134 -4.69 4.15 1.90
C PHE A 134 -4.76 4.84 3.26
N GLU A 135 -3.79 5.70 3.58
CA GLU A 135 -3.82 6.51 4.81
C GLU A 135 -5.04 7.41 4.86
N ALA A 136 -5.37 8.12 3.78
CA ALA A 136 -6.53 9.00 3.73
C ALA A 136 -7.85 8.25 3.98
N VAL A 137 -8.02 7.08 3.36
CA VAL A 137 -9.17 6.20 3.58
C VAL A 137 -9.20 5.69 5.03
N CYS A 138 -8.06 5.22 5.54
CA CYS A 138 -7.94 4.71 6.91
C CYS A 138 -8.29 5.80 7.94
N ASN A 139 -7.73 7.00 7.80
CA ASN A 139 -7.99 8.12 8.69
C ASN A 139 -9.45 8.56 8.63
N HIS A 140 -10.06 8.56 7.44
CA HIS A 140 -11.49 8.85 7.30
C HIS A 140 -12.35 7.84 8.08
N LEU A 141 -12.05 6.54 7.98
CA LEU A 141 -12.75 5.51 8.74
C LEU A 141 -12.54 5.67 10.25
N MET A 142 -11.31 5.96 10.69
CA MET A 142 -10.99 6.15 12.11
C MET A 142 -11.61 7.42 12.70
N LEU A 143 -11.79 8.47 11.90
CA LEU A 143 -12.46 9.70 12.32
C LEU A 143 -13.97 9.52 12.52
N GLN A 144 -14.56 8.39 12.16
CA GLN A 144 -15.95 8.06 12.52
C GLN A 144 -16.09 7.64 13.98
N ASP A 145 -14.99 7.30 14.67
CA ASP A 145 -14.96 6.99 16.10
C ASP A 145 -15.03 8.28 16.95
N PRO A 146 -16.05 8.45 17.80
CA PRO A 146 -16.17 9.61 18.69
C PRO A 146 -14.93 9.84 19.58
N ALA A 147 -14.26 8.77 20.02
CA ALA A 147 -13.07 8.89 20.87
C ALA A 147 -11.91 9.57 20.13
N VAL A 148 -11.76 9.27 18.83
CA VAL A 148 -10.74 9.91 17.97
C VAL A 148 -11.12 11.36 17.70
N GLN A 149 -12.40 11.66 17.44
CA GLN A 149 -12.87 13.03 17.24
C GLN A 149 -12.62 13.91 18.47
N GLU A 150 -12.85 13.40 19.67
CA GLU A 150 -12.59 14.13 20.90
C GLU A 150 -11.09 14.39 21.11
N CYS A 151 -10.23 13.41 20.79
CA CYS A 151 -8.78 13.60 20.81
C CYS A 151 -8.33 14.68 19.80
N VAL A 152 -8.86 14.67 18.58
CA VAL A 152 -8.58 15.69 17.57
C VAL A 152 -9.01 17.07 18.04
N ARG A 153 -10.23 17.20 18.61
CA ARG A 153 -10.74 18.46 19.16
C ARG A 153 -9.84 18.97 20.28
N THR A 154 -9.45 18.10 21.21
CA THR A 154 -8.57 18.45 22.33
C THR A 154 -7.22 18.99 21.84
N ILE A 155 -6.56 18.29 20.91
CA ILE A 155 -5.27 18.73 20.35
C ILE A 155 -5.42 20.03 19.56
N ALA A 156 -6.52 20.20 18.81
CA ALA A 156 -6.78 21.44 18.09
C ALA A 156 -6.98 22.63 19.04
N LEU A 157 -7.72 22.43 20.14
CA LEU A 157 -7.93 23.44 21.17
C LEU A 157 -6.62 23.80 21.89
N GLU A 158 -5.81 22.80 22.27
CA GLU A 158 -4.49 23.01 22.86
C GLU A 158 -3.58 23.83 21.91
N GLY A 159 -3.56 23.47 20.63
CA GLY A 159 -2.78 24.18 19.62
C GLY A 159 -3.25 25.62 19.38
N ALA A 160 -4.56 25.86 19.34
CA ALA A 160 -5.14 27.18 19.15
C ALA A 160 -4.87 28.10 20.36
N ARG A 161 -5.05 27.57 21.58
CA ARG A 161 -4.75 28.29 22.83
C ARG A 161 -3.28 28.62 22.95
N ALA A 162 -2.39 27.67 22.63
CA ALA A 162 -0.95 27.89 22.66
C ALA A 162 -0.48 28.98 21.67
N ARG A 163 -1.26 29.25 20.62
CA ARG A 163 -0.99 30.31 19.63
C ARG A 163 -1.79 31.60 19.89
N GLY A 164 -2.56 31.67 20.99
CA GLY A 164 -3.38 32.83 21.34
C GLY A 164 -4.54 33.10 20.36
N GLN A 165 -5.02 32.08 19.63
CA GLN A 165 -6.05 32.23 18.60
C GLN A 165 -7.45 31.99 19.16
N GLU A 166 -7.95 32.91 20.00
CA GLU A 166 -9.26 32.79 20.67
C GLU A 166 -10.43 32.65 19.68
N GLU A 167 -10.37 33.32 18.52
CA GLU A 167 -11.38 33.17 17.47
C GLU A 167 -11.43 31.72 16.94
N LEU A 168 -10.27 31.08 16.80
CA LEU A 168 -10.16 29.70 16.36
C LEU A 168 -10.67 28.72 17.43
N VAL A 169 -10.45 29.03 18.72
CA VAL A 169 -11.00 28.26 19.84
C VAL A 169 -12.53 28.23 19.78
N GLY A 170 -13.17 29.38 19.58
CA GLY A 170 -14.63 29.47 19.43
C GLY A 170 -15.15 28.65 18.25
N ARG A 171 -14.45 28.71 17.11
CA ARG A 171 -14.79 27.90 15.92
C ARG A 171 -14.64 26.39 16.14
N ILE A 172 -13.62 25.96 16.89
CA ILE A 172 -13.40 24.54 17.19
C ILE A 172 -14.47 23.98 18.14
N MET A 173 -14.90 24.77 19.12
CA MET A 173 -15.96 24.37 20.06
C MET A 173 -17.32 24.19 19.36
N GLY A 174 -17.59 24.99 18.32
CA GLY A 174 -18.80 24.87 17.51
C GLY A 174 -18.71 23.86 16.36
N MET A 175 -17.56 23.20 16.16
CA MET A 175 -17.38 22.25 15.07
C MET A 175 -18.00 20.89 15.40
N ASP A 176 -18.93 20.46 14.55
CA ASP A 176 -19.41 19.09 14.54
C ASP A 176 -18.49 18.24 13.64
N PHE A 177 -17.74 17.34 14.27
CA PHE A 177 -16.83 16.44 13.56
C PHE A 177 -17.58 15.24 12.96
N GLY A 178 -18.87 15.06 13.28
CA GLY A 178 -19.71 13.98 12.76
C GLY A 178 -19.97 14.04 11.25
N GLU A 179 -19.84 15.22 10.63
CA GLU A 179 -20.07 15.42 9.18
C GLU A 179 -18.79 15.37 8.33
N PHE A 180 -17.76 14.64 8.78
CA PHE A 180 -16.54 14.49 7.97
C PHE A 180 -16.80 13.61 6.74
N HIS A 181 -17.20 14.22 5.62
CA HIS A 181 -17.50 13.50 4.39
C HIS A 181 -16.26 12.97 3.65
N LEU A 182 -16.42 11.88 2.89
CA LEU A 182 -15.36 11.31 2.05
C LEU A 182 -14.79 12.35 1.06
N GLY A 183 -15.63 13.26 0.56
CA GLY A 183 -15.20 14.33 -0.36
C GLY A 183 -14.19 15.30 0.26
N SER A 184 -14.35 15.68 1.53
CA SER A 184 -13.40 16.56 2.22
C SER A 184 -12.07 15.84 2.50
N ALA A 185 -12.13 14.55 2.83
CA ALA A 185 -10.94 13.70 2.99
C ALA A 185 -10.14 13.59 1.68
N LEU A 186 -10.81 13.42 0.53
CA LEU A 186 -10.16 13.39 -0.77
C LEU A 186 -9.55 14.74 -1.16
N LEU A 187 -10.23 15.86 -0.89
CA LEU A 187 -9.69 17.20 -1.13
C LEU A 187 -8.43 17.46 -0.29
N GLN A 188 -8.47 17.11 1.00
CA GLN A 188 -7.29 17.22 1.88
C GLN A 188 -6.15 16.32 1.40
N TYR A 189 -6.47 15.11 0.93
CA TYR A 189 -5.50 14.21 0.32
C TYR A 189 -4.82 14.87 -0.90
N PHE A 190 -5.58 15.45 -1.83
CA PHE A 190 -4.99 16.13 -3.00
C PHE A 190 -4.09 17.31 -2.62
N GLN A 191 -4.48 18.09 -1.60
CA GLN A 191 -3.65 19.18 -1.08
C GLN A 191 -2.34 18.67 -0.47
N ARG A 192 -2.39 17.57 0.30
CA ARG A 192 -1.20 16.92 0.87
C ARG A 192 -0.33 16.24 -0.19
N LEU A 193 -0.92 15.81 -1.30
CA LEU A 193 -0.18 15.24 -2.41
C LEU A 193 0.74 16.31 -3.03
N LEU A 194 0.15 17.42 -3.48
CA LEU A 194 0.80 18.40 -4.35
C LEU A 194 2.03 19.07 -3.74
N ILE A 195 1.97 19.45 -2.46
CA ILE A 195 3.04 20.21 -1.83
C ILE A 195 3.95 19.28 -1.02
N PRO A 196 3.54 18.74 0.16
CA PRO A 196 4.48 17.97 0.95
C PRO A 196 4.89 16.69 0.24
N GLY A 197 3.95 15.93 -0.33
CA GLY A 197 4.27 14.69 -1.04
C GLY A 197 5.34 14.85 -2.12
N ALA A 198 5.19 15.85 -2.99
CA ALA A 198 6.11 16.06 -4.10
C ALA A 198 7.50 16.47 -3.60
N ILE A 199 7.55 17.31 -2.56
CA ILE A 199 8.80 17.71 -1.91
C ILE A 199 9.50 16.48 -1.30
N PHE A 200 8.78 15.61 -0.60
CA PHE A 200 9.37 14.42 0.00
C PHE A 200 9.88 13.43 -1.06
N ALA A 201 9.10 13.17 -2.10
CA ALA A 201 9.53 12.34 -3.21
C ALA A 201 10.78 12.92 -3.89
N LEU A 202 10.89 14.25 -4.01
CA LEU A 202 12.06 14.94 -4.55
C LEU A 202 13.28 14.80 -3.64
N VAL A 203 13.14 14.97 -2.32
CA VAL A 203 14.22 14.80 -1.35
C VAL A 203 14.74 13.37 -1.37
N VAL A 204 13.84 12.38 -1.36
CA VAL A 204 14.23 10.96 -1.43
C VAL A 204 14.86 10.62 -2.78
N ALA A 205 14.36 11.19 -3.88
CA ALA A 205 14.97 11.05 -5.20
C ALA A 205 16.38 11.67 -5.26
N LEU A 206 16.60 12.83 -4.62
CA LEU A 206 17.90 13.46 -4.53
C LEU A 206 18.89 12.58 -3.75
N VAL A 207 18.48 12.05 -2.61
CA VAL A 207 19.30 11.13 -1.81
C VAL A 207 19.58 9.83 -2.56
N GLY A 208 18.58 9.26 -3.24
CA GLY A 208 18.72 8.02 -4.00
C GLY A 208 19.57 8.15 -5.26
N SER A 209 19.61 9.34 -5.88
CA SER A 209 20.35 9.62 -7.12
C SER A 209 21.78 10.10 -6.92
N ARG A 210 22.16 10.58 -5.73
CA ARG A 210 23.55 10.96 -5.43
C ARG A 210 24.47 9.74 -5.42
N ARG A 211 25.60 9.84 -6.14
CA ARG A 211 26.63 8.79 -6.26
C ARG A 211 27.15 8.35 -4.89
#